data_AF-A0A4R2ZPF5-F1
#
_entry.id   AF-A0A4R2ZPF5-F1
#
_cell.length_a   1.000
_cell.length_b   1.000
_cell.length_c   1.000
_cell.angle_alpha   90.00
_cell.angle_beta   90.00
_cell.angle_gamma   90.00
#
_symmetry.space_group_name_H-M   'P 1'
#
loop_
_entity.id
_entity.type
_entity.pdbx_description
1 polymer ?
#
loop_
_entity_poly.entity_id
_entity_poly.type
_entity_poly.pdbx_seq_one_letter_code
_entity_poly.pdbx_strand_id
1 'polypeptide(L)' 'MTKNKKINVQGVDIFLFQEHQNDYISLTDIARYKILSLLMT' A
#
# COMPACT_ATOMS: atom_id res chain seq x y z
N MET A 1 -16.83 -11.34 -0.09
CA MET A 1 -15.50 -11.97 0.09
C MET A 1 -14.46 -10.93 -0.25
N THR A 2 -13.81 -10.36 0.76
CA THR A 2 -12.69 -9.43 0.57
C THR A 2 -11.55 -10.20 -0.10
N LYS A 3 -11.19 -9.79 -1.32
CA LYS A 3 -10.00 -10.34 -1.99
C LYS A 3 -8.82 -9.47 -1.58
N ASN A 4 -7.91 -10.05 -0.81
CA ASN A 4 -6.66 -9.40 -0.46
C ASN A 4 -5.68 -9.68 -1.60
N LYS A 5 -5.21 -8.65 -2.29
CA LYS A 5 -4.24 -8.77 -3.39
C LYS A 5 -2.94 -8.10 -2.97
N LYS A 6 -1.83 -8.82 -3.07
CA LYS A 6 -0.51 -8.26 -2.81
C LYS A 6 0.13 -7.84 -4.14
N ILE A 7 0.61 -6.60 -4.21
CA ILE A 7 1.37 -6.11 -5.36
C ILE A 7 2.75 -5.61 -4.89
N ASN A 8 3.75 -5.71 -5.76
CA ASN A 8 5.07 -5.13 -5.50
C ASN A 8 5.26 -3.89 -6.38
N VAL A 9 5.60 -2.76 -5.77
CA VAL A 9 5.83 -1.48 -6.45
C VAL A 9 7.17 -0.94 -5.98
N GLN A 10 8.14 -0.83 -6.89
CA GLN A 10 9.50 -0.33 -6.60
C GLN A 10 10.18 -1.08 -5.44
N GLY A 11 9.94 -2.40 -5.32
CA GLY A 11 10.49 -3.23 -4.24
C GLY A 11 9.67 -3.19 -2.94
N VAL A 12 8.61 -2.38 -2.86
CA VAL A 12 7.72 -2.29 -1.70
C VAL A 12 6.49 -3.15 -1.93
N ASP A 13 6.19 -3.99 -0.94
CA ASP A 13 4.98 -4.79 -0.92
C ASP A 13 3.79 -3.96 -0.42
N ILE A 14 2.77 -3.82 -1.27
CA ILE A 14 1.53 -3.10 -0.98
C ILE A 14 0.37 -4.09 -0.93
N PHE A 15 -0.44 -4.00 0.12
CA PHE A 15 -1.65 -4.81 0.27
C PHE A 15 -2.87 -4.02 -0.22
N LEU A 16 -3.57 -4.60 -1.19
CA LEU A 16 -4.83 -4.11 -1.71
C LEU A 16 -5.99 -4.85 -1.06
N PHE A 17 -7.00 -4.08 -0.69
CA PHE A 17 -8.27 -4.57 -0.17
C PHE A 17 -9.34 -4.25 -1.20
N GLN A 18 -10.08 -5.27 -1.62
CA GLN A 18 -11.13 -5.09 -2.60
C GLN A 18 -12.51 -5.10 -1.92
N GLU A 19 -13.26 -4.01 -2.10
CA GLU A 19 -14.61 -3.85 -1.56
C GLU A 19 -15.52 -3.28 -2.66
N HIS A 20 -16.67 -3.92 -2.89
CA HIS A 20 -17.66 -3.48 -3.89
C HIS A 20 -17.09 -3.15 -5.29
N GLN A 21 -16.11 -3.94 -5.75
CA GLN A 21 -15.39 -3.78 -7.03
C GLN A 21 -14.37 -2.62 -7.08
N ASN A 22 -14.20 -1.88 -5.98
CA ASN A 22 -13.15 -0.89 -5.85
C ASN A 22 -11.95 -1.49 -5.11
N ASP A 23 -10.76 -1.14 -5.59
CA ASP A 23 -9.49 -1.51 -4.96
C ASP A 23 -9.02 -0.35 -4.06
N TYR A 24 -8.70 -0.67 -2.81
CA TYR A 24 -8.20 0.28 -1.81
C TYR A 24 -6.80 -0.10 -1.36
N ILE A 25 -5.95 0.90 -1.10
CA ILE A 25 -4.61 0.74 -0.51
C ILE A 25 -4.66 1.25 0.93
N SER A 26 -4.01 0.53 1.86
CA SER A 26 -3.88 1.02 3.22
C SER A 26 -3.02 2.30 3.27
N LEU A 27 -3.52 3.36 3.89
CA LEU A 27 -2.79 4.61 4.11
C LEU A 27 -1.48 4.37 4.89
N THR A 28 -1.43 3.35 5.76
CA THR A 28 -0.22 2.95 6.49
C THR A 28 0.88 2.44 5.56
N ASP A 29 0.52 1.75 4.47
CA ASP A 29 1.49 1.29 3.46
C ASP A 29 2.12 2.46 2.71
N ILE A 30 1.35 3.51 2.42
CA ILE A 30 1.83 4.74 1.77
C ILE A 30 2.69 5.57 2.73
N ALA A 31 2.27 5.69 4.00
CA ALA A 31 2.95 6.50 5.01
C ALA A 31 4.38 6.02 5.30
N ARG A 32 4.62 4.69 5.26
CA ARG A 32 5.98 4.12 5.40
C ARG A 32 6.96 4.65 4.36
N TYR A 33 6.50 4.95 3.14
CA TYR A 33 7.37 5.45 2.08
C TYR A 33 7.72 6.93 2.27
N LYS A 34 6.74 7.76 2.62
CA LYS A 34 6.97 9.21 2.83
C LYS A 34 7.79 9.51 4.09
N ILE A 35 7.59 8.77 5.17
CA ILE A 35 8.34 8.99 6.41
C ILE A 35 9.82 8.63 6.24
N LEU A 36 10.14 7.56 5.52
CA LEU A 36 11.52 7.20 5.25
C LEU A 36 12.22 8.21 4.33
N SER A 37 11.52 8.76 3.33
CA SER A 37 12.07 9.78 2.44
C SER A 37 12.37 11.11 3.17
N LEU A 38 11.59 11.47 4.18
CA LEU A 38 11.77 12.73 4.91
C LEU A 38 12.90 12.66 5.96
N LEU A 39 13.27 11.46 6.42
CA LEU A 39 14.31 11.23 7.44
C LEU A 39 15.73 11.17 6.86
N MET A 40 15.87 11.14 5.53
CA MET A 40 17.15 11.04 4.81
C MET A 40 17.56 12.35 4.12
N THR A 41 16.91 13.48 4.44
CA THR A 41 17.23 14.82 3.93
C THR A 41 17.70 15.70 5.08
#